data_AF-D8T5W1-F1
#
_entry.id   AF-D8T5W1-F1
#
_cell.length_a   1.000
_cell.length_b   1.000
_cell.length_c   1.000
_cell.angle_alpha   90.00
_cell.angle_beta   90.00
_cell.angle_gamma   90.00
#
_symmetry.space_group_name_H-M   'P 1'
#
loop_
_entity.id
_entity.type
_entity.pdbx_description
1 polymer ?
#
loop_
_entity_poly.entity_id
_entity_poly.type
_entity_poly.pdbx_seq_one_letter_code
_entity_poly.pdbx_strand_id
1 'polypeptide(L)'
;MQGSQQQQRQDSGKKRKKPEYVYGNYPFYYGYRVGKTLEEDPRVSVFKQEWIENRDCLDIGCNEGHVTIALAVKFCCKSMVGVDIDSKLIYKARCNLQHENSGKTPSTDSEEAAVEQKAAKCGVVAGGKHTAKEAGDDVLSGLELSERVTFKTQNYLDVYCKPGTYDTILCLSISKWIHLNWGDEGLLKFFAKVFKELRPGGRLVLEPQPWESYSKKRRVSEVTRKNFQRIKLRPDNFPSILTEKIGFKFYEEISSELPSDKSGFRRPLFVYHK
;
A
#
# COMPACT_ATOMS: atom_id res chain seq x y z
N MET A 1 64.78 30.53 -13.31
CA MET A 1 64.35 29.11 -13.42
C MET A 1 63.38 28.85 -12.27
N GLN A 2 62.09 29.00 -12.57
CA GLN A 2 61.07 27.94 -12.45
C GLN A 2 60.81 27.48 -11.01
N GLY A 3 59.85 28.18 -10.38
CA GLY A 3 59.17 27.73 -9.17
C GLY A 3 58.23 26.57 -9.50
N SER A 4 58.23 25.59 -8.61
CA SER A 4 57.40 24.39 -8.62
C SER A 4 55.92 24.75 -8.38
N GLN A 5 55.07 24.47 -9.37
CA GLN A 5 53.61 24.51 -9.20
C GLN A 5 53.15 23.26 -8.46
N GLN A 6 52.76 23.41 -7.18
CA GLN A 6 51.93 22.42 -6.50
C GLN A 6 50.49 22.55 -7.00
N GLN A 7 50.08 21.61 -7.84
CA GLN A 7 48.71 21.48 -8.31
C GLN A 7 47.86 20.86 -7.17
N GLN A 8 47.16 21.70 -6.41
CA GLN A 8 46.16 21.24 -5.44
C GLN A 8 45.02 20.54 -6.19
N ARG A 9 44.94 19.21 -6.04
CA ARG A 9 43.76 18.43 -6.42
C ARG A 9 42.60 18.82 -5.49
N GLN A 10 41.69 19.65 -5.99
CA GLN A 10 40.39 19.84 -5.34
C GLN A 10 39.54 18.60 -5.55
N ASP A 11 39.55 17.72 -4.55
CA ASP A 11 38.63 16.59 -4.50
C ASP A 11 37.24 17.11 -4.13
N SER A 12 36.44 17.40 -5.16
CA SER A 12 35.04 17.83 -4.99
C SER A 12 34.19 16.61 -4.64
N GLY A 13 34.17 16.26 -3.35
CA GLY A 13 33.28 15.25 -2.79
C GLY A 13 31.81 15.62 -3.02
N LYS A 14 31.25 15.22 -4.18
CA LYS A 14 29.81 15.30 -4.46
C LYS A 14 29.10 14.42 -3.44
N LYS A 15 28.61 15.02 -2.34
CA LYS A 15 27.70 14.35 -1.39
C LYS A 15 26.58 13.71 -2.20
N ARG A 16 26.48 12.37 -2.16
CA ARG A 16 25.38 11.63 -2.81
C ARG A 16 24.06 12.26 -2.34
N LYS A 17 23.28 12.80 -3.27
CA LYS A 17 21.93 13.31 -2.97
C LYS A 17 21.14 12.16 -2.34
N LYS A 18 20.57 12.40 -1.16
CA LYS A 18 19.68 11.41 -0.52
C LYS A 18 18.50 11.15 -1.47
N PRO A 19 18.03 9.90 -1.60
CA PRO A 19 16.85 9.61 -2.40
C PRO A 19 15.65 10.40 -1.87
N GLU A 20 14.94 11.09 -2.77
CA GLU A 20 13.75 11.87 -2.44
C GLU A 20 12.49 11.00 -2.67
N TYR A 21 11.81 10.66 -1.58
CA TYR A 21 10.55 9.89 -1.60
C TYR A 21 9.36 10.83 -1.80
N VAL A 22 9.28 11.44 -2.98
CA VAL A 22 8.34 12.54 -3.31
C VAL A 22 6.87 12.11 -3.18
N TYR A 23 6.58 10.84 -3.48
CA TYR A 23 5.23 10.27 -3.41
C TYR A 23 4.98 9.46 -2.13
N GLY A 24 5.91 9.51 -1.17
CA GLY A 24 5.81 8.67 0.03
C GLY A 24 6.14 7.19 -0.19
N ASN A 25 6.74 6.87 -1.33
CA ASN A 25 7.24 5.56 -1.76
C ASN A 25 8.49 5.13 -0.95
N TYR A 26 8.39 5.14 0.38
CA TYR A 26 9.46 4.69 1.25
C TYR A 26 9.63 3.16 1.12
N PRO A 27 10.85 2.66 0.86
CA PRO A 27 11.15 1.23 0.99
C PRO A 27 11.05 0.84 2.47
N PHE A 28 10.70 -0.42 2.75
CA PHE A 28 10.56 -0.94 4.12
C PHE A 28 9.56 -0.14 4.98
N TYR A 29 8.51 0.40 4.36
CA TYR A 29 7.48 1.17 5.05
C TYR A 29 6.86 0.39 6.20
N TYR A 30 6.56 -0.89 5.97
CA TYR A 30 5.93 -1.77 6.97
C TYR A 30 6.88 -2.11 8.12
N GLY A 31 8.17 -2.35 7.87
CA GLY A 31 9.16 -2.54 8.93
C GLY A 31 9.29 -1.31 9.85
N TYR A 32 9.17 -0.09 9.29
CA TYR A 32 9.12 1.13 10.11
C TYR A 32 7.78 1.32 10.81
N ARG A 33 6.66 0.94 10.18
CA ARG A 33 5.30 1.18 10.68
C ARG A 33 4.89 0.22 11.79
N VAL A 34 5.05 -1.08 11.55
CA VAL A 34 4.68 -2.16 12.47
C VAL A 34 5.64 -2.16 13.67
N GLY A 35 6.92 -1.84 13.45
CA GLY A 35 7.92 -1.84 14.52
C GLY A 35 8.46 -3.24 14.80
N LYS A 36 8.98 -3.46 16.00
CA LYS A 36 9.56 -4.76 16.41
C LYS A 36 8.64 -5.57 17.31
N THR A 37 7.59 -4.96 17.85
CA THR A 37 6.77 -5.53 18.92
C THR A 37 5.48 -6.18 18.40
N LEU A 38 5.03 -5.80 17.21
CA LEU A 38 3.77 -6.25 16.63
C LEU A 38 4.03 -7.39 15.64
N GLU A 39 3.27 -8.48 15.78
CA GLU A 39 3.35 -9.66 14.90
C GLU A 39 2.69 -9.40 13.53
N GLU A 40 1.58 -8.65 13.50
CA GLU A 40 0.88 -8.24 12.28
C GLU A 40 0.65 -6.72 12.24
N ASP A 41 0.39 -6.17 11.04
CA ASP A 41 -0.02 -4.77 10.91
C ASP A 41 -1.40 -4.55 11.57
N PRO A 42 -1.54 -3.66 12.56
CA PRO A 42 -2.78 -3.49 13.33
C PRO A 42 -3.98 -3.07 12.49
N ARG A 43 -3.78 -2.59 11.26
CA ARG A 43 -4.90 -2.34 10.35
C ARG A 43 -5.63 -3.63 9.99
N VAL A 44 -4.92 -4.76 9.88
CA VAL A 44 -5.50 -6.03 9.45
C VAL A 44 -6.49 -6.58 10.48
N SER A 45 -6.32 -6.27 11.77
CA SER A 45 -7.18 -6.80 12.84
C SER A 45 -8.54 -6.09 12.95
N VAL A 46 -8.66 -4.86 12.44
CA VAL A 46 -9.93 -4.10 12.49
C VAL A 46 -10.77 -4.21 11.22
N PHE A 47 -10.25 -4.86 10.17
CA PHE A 47 -11.05 -5.17 8.98
C PHE A 47 -12.08 -6.24 9.33
N LYS A 48 -13.29 -6.07 8.81
CA LYS A 48 -14.36 -7.06 8.94
C LYS A 48 -14.39 -8.00 7.74
N GLN A 49 -14.73 -9.27 7.97
CA GLN A 49 -14.71 -10.30 6.94
C GLN A 49 -15.59 -9.95 5.74
N GLU A 50 -16.80 -9.43 5.98
CA GLU A 50 -17.76 -9.03 4.94
C GLU A 50 -17.28 -7.88 4.05
N TRP A 51 -16.18 -7.20 4.45
CA TRP A 51 -15.56 -6.16 3.64
C TRP A 51 -14.72 -6.73 2.51
N ILE A 52 -14.17 -7.93 2.67
CA ILE A 52 -13.14 -8.47 1.78
C ILE A 52 -13.56 -9.82 1.20
N GLU A 53 -14.22 -10.67 1.99
CA GLU A 53 -14.62 -12.02 1.57
C GLU A 53 -15.49 -12.01 0.32
N ASN A 54 -15.05 -12.80 -0.67
CA ASN A 54 -15.73 -12.93 -1.96
C ASN A 54 -15.96 -11.59 -2.69
N ARG A 55 -15.17 -10.55 -2.37
CA ARG A 55 -15.25 -9.21 -2.98
C ARG A 55 -14.13 -8.95 -3.98
N ASP A 56 -14.43 -8.11 -4.97
CA ASP A 56 -13.43 -7.49 -5.83
C ASP A 56 -12.87 -6.24 -5.13
N CYS A 57 -11.58 -6.25 -4.81
CA CYS A 57 -10.94 -5.24 -3.98
C CYS A 57 -9.80 -4.51 -4.72
N LEU A 58 -9.57 -3.26 -4.35
CA LEU A 58 -8.47 -2.44 -4.84
C LEU A 58 -7.73 -1.78 -3.66
N ASP A 59 -6.42 -1.92 -3.59
CA ASP A 59 -5.56 -1.24 -2.62
C ASP A 59 -4.69 -0.19 -3.30
N ILE A 60 -4.94 1.09 -3.00
CA ILE A 60 -4.28 2.23 -3.62
C ILE A 60 -3.12 2.72 -2.78
N GLY A 61 -1.92 2.69 -3.35
CA GLY A 61 -0.67 2.96 -2.64
C GLY A 61 -0.22 1.74 -1.83
N CYS A 62 -0.30 0.55 -2.43
CA CYS A 62 -0.05 -0.72 -1.74
C CYS A 62 1.39 -0.90 -1.24
N ASN A 63 2.34 -0.06 -1.71
CA ASN A 63 3.76 -0.15 -1.39
C ASN A 63 4.28 -1.58 -1.71
N GLU A 64 4.99 -2.22 -0.77
CA GLU A 64 5.52 -3.59 -0.89
C GLU A 64 4.42 -4.67 -0.67
N GLY A 65 3.14 -4.32 -0.63
CA GLY A 65 2.01 -5.25 -0.70
C GLY A 65 1.67 -6.04 0.57
N HIS A 66 2.35 -5.79 1.70
CA HIS A 66 2.17 -6.60 2.92
C HIS A 66 0.72 -6.62 3.44
N VAL A 67 0.07 -5.45 3.60
CA VAL A 67 -1.34 -5.41 4.03
C VAL A 67 -2.28 -5.95 2.96
N THR A 68 -1.99 -5.69 1.69
CA THR A 68 -2.76 -6.21 0.55
C THR A 68 -2.82 -7.74 0.57
N ILE A 69 -1.66 -8.39 0.76
CA ILE A 69 -1.52 -9.85 0.84
C ILE A 69 -2.20 -10.38 2.11
N ALA A 70 -1.91 -9.78 3.26
CA ALA A 70 -2.47 -10.21 4.54
C ALA A 70 -4.01 -10.21 4.54
N LEU A 71 -4.65 -9.18 3.99
CA LEU A 71 -6.11 -9.12 3.87
C LEU A 71 -6.66 -10.16 2.89
N ALA A 72 -5.98 -10.38 1.76
CA ALA A 72 -6.40 -11.35 0.74
C ALA A 72 -6.32 -12.80 1.23
N VAL A 73 -5.32 -13.10 2.09
CA VAL A 73 -5.15 -14.39 2.78
C VAL A 73 -6.18 -14.52 3.89
N LYS A 74 -6.24 -13.56 4.82
CA LYS A 74 -7.08 -13.64 6.03
C LYS A 74 -8.57 -13.74 5.74
N PHE A 75 -9.04 -13.04 4.70
CA PHE A 75 -10.47 -12.92 4.43
C PHE A 75 -10.90 -13.52 3.08
N CYS A 76 -10.03 -14.22 2.36
CA CYS A 76 -10.40 -14.91 1.11
C CYS A 76 -11.16 -14.02 0.10
N CYS A 77 -10.57 -12.89 -0.31
CA CYS A 77 -11.18 -12.05 -1.34
C CYS A 77 -11.39 -12.80 -2.66
N LYS A 78 -12.38 -12.38 -3.46
CA LYS A 78 -12.55 -12.89 -4.83
C LYS A 78 -11.41 -12.41 -5.72
N SER A 79 -11.09 -11.12 -5.67
CA SER A 79 -9.93 -10.53 -6.33
C SER A 79 -9.38 -9.35 -5.53
N MET A 80 -8.07 -9.14 -5.56
CA MET A 80 -7.39 -8.01 -4.93
C MET A 80 -6.36 -7.42 -5.89
N VAL A 81 -6.50 -6.15 -6.24
CA VAL A 81 -5.53 -5.42 -7.06
C VAL A 81 -4.78 -4.43 -6.18
N GLY A 82 -3.47 -4.60 -6.03
CA GLY A 82 -2.59 -3.59 -5.41
C GLY A 82 -2.00 -2.67 -6.47
N VAL A 83 -2.07 -1.36 -6.26
CA VAL A 83 -1.50 -0.37 -7.19
C VAL A 83 -0.56 0.57 -6.45
N ASP A 84 0.60 0.85 -7.05
CA ASP A 84 1.57 1.82 -6.54
C ASP A 84 2.28 2.49 -7.71
N ILE A 85 2.75 3.72 -7.49
CA ILE A 85 3.44 4.50 -8.53
C ILE A 85 4.88 4.03 -8.74
N ASP A 86 5.49 3.39 -7.74
CA ASP A 86 6.88 2.95 -7.78
C ASP A 86 7.01 1.51 -8.26
N SER A 87 7.66 1.32 -9.41
CA SER A 87 7.85 0.00 -10.02
C SER A 87 8.72 -0.93 -9.19
N LYS A 88 9.63 -0.40 -8.36
CA LYS A 88 10.49 -1.20 -7.48
C LYS A 88 9.69 -1.75 -6.30
N LEU A 89 8.77 -0.95 -5.75
CA LEU A 89 7.87 -1.42 -4.68
C LEU A 89 6.91 -2.48 -5.20
N ILE A 90 6.36 -2.28 -6.41
CA ILE A 90 5.52 -3.30 -7.06
C ILE A 90 6.28 -4.58 -7.38
N TYR A 91 7.54 -4.49 -7.80
CA TYR A 91 8.39 -5.67 -7.95
C TYR A 91 8.52 -6.43 -6.64
N LYS A 92 8.83 -5.74 -5.53
CA LYS A 92 8.89 -6.36 -4.20
C LYS A 92 7.55 -6.94 -3.75
N ALA A 93 6.43 -6.28 -4.03
CA ALA A 93 5.10 -6.79 -3.71
C ALA A 93 4.82 -8.13 -4.42
N ARG A 94 5.27 -8.27 -5.67
CA ARG A 94 5.19 -9.55 -6.41
C ARG A 94 6.10 -10.62 -5.82
N CYS A 95 7.32 -10.27 -5.39
CA CYS A 95 8.19 -11.20 -4.67
C CYS A 95 7.55 -11.66 -3.35
N ASN A 96 7.01 -10.73 -2.55
CA ASN A 96 6.32 -11.05 -1.30
C ASN A 96 5.13 -12.00 -1.53
N LEU A 97 4.35 -11.77 -2.60
CA LEU A 97 3.25 -12.67 -2.99
C LEU A 97 3.74 -14.09 -3.35
N GLN A 98 4.85 -14.20 -4.10
CA GLN A 98 5.44 -15.50 -4.44
C GLN A 98 5.95 -16.26 -3.20
N HIS A 99 6.54 -15.53 -2.25
CA HIS A 99 6.99 -16.09 -0.98
C HIS A 99 5.82 -16.62 -0.16
N GLU A 100 4.72 -15.86 -0.08
CA GLU A 100 3.49 -16.27 0.60
C GLU A 100 2.88 -17.54 -0.02
N ASN A 101 2.80 -17.60 -1.36
CA ASN A 101 2.34 -18.79 -2.08
C ASN A 101 3.19 -20.04 -1.79
N SER A 102 4.49 -19.85 -1.58
CA SER A 102 5.42 -20.96 -1.36
C SER A 102 5.33 -21.54 0.05
N GLY A 103 4.55 -20.94 0.97
CA GLY A 103 4.42 -21.37 2.37
C GLY A 103 5.73 -21.28 3.16
N LYS A 104 6.73 -20.56 2.65
CA LYS A 104 8.05 -20.42 3.29
C LYS A 104 8.03 -19.20 4.18
N THR A 105 8.04 -19.41 5.49
CA THR A 105 8.35 -18.35 6.47
C THR A 105 9.71 -17.73 6.15
N PRO A 106 9.86 -16.39 6.20
CA PRO A 106 11.15 -15.77 5.97
C PRO A 106 12.13 -16.21 7.07
N SER A 107 13.11 -17.03 6.72
CA SER A 107 14.31 -17.20 7.54
C SER A 107 15.01 -15.85 7.59
N THR A 108 15.00 -15.23 8.77
CA THR A 108 15.98 -14.19 9.11
C THR A 108 17.36 -14.85 9.08
N ASP A 109 18.01 -14.82 7.92
CA ASP A 109 19.44 -15.02 7.68
C ASP A 109 19.63 -15.34 6.19
N SER A 110 19.73 -14.31 5.34
CA SER A 110 20.33 -14.41 3.99
C SER A 110 20.32 -13.06 3.26
N GLU A 111 21.16 -12.12 3.70
CA GLU A 111 21.75 -11.14 2.77
C GLU A 111 23.24 -11.39 2.50
N GLU A 112 23.85 -12.45 3.06
CA GLU A 112 25.25 -12.78 2.80
C GLU A 112 25.47 -14.29 2.61
N ALA A 113 25.08 -14.84 1.46
CA ALA A 113 25.75 -15.97 0.79
C ALA A 113 24.91 -16.46 -0.39
N ALA A 114 25.46 -16.35 -1.61
CA ALA A 114 25.52 -17.43 -2.61
C ALA A 114 25.90 -16.87 -3.99
N VAL A 115 27.21 -16.74 -4.18
CA VAL A 115 27.87 -16.97 -5.48
C VAL A 115 28.07 -18.48 -5.58
N GLU A 116 27.69 -19.08 -6.71
CA GLU A 116 27.95 -20.48 -7.14
C GLU A 116 27.27 -21.58 -6.29
N GLN A 117 26.77 -22.71 -6.80
CA GLN A 117 27.01 -23.45 -8.04
C GLN A 117 25.81 -24.40 -8.32
N LYS A 118 25.83 -24.99 -9.52
CA LYS A 118 24.82 -25.84 -10.17
C LYS A 118 24.59 -27.24 -9.54
N ALA A 119 23.38 -27.75 -9.84
CA ALA A 119 22.98 -29.13 -10.15
C ALA A 119 22.97 -30.23 -9.05
N ALA A 120 21.78 -30.80 -8.78
CA ALA A 120 21.52 -32.26 -8.82
C ALA A 120 20.02 -32.58 -8.66
N LYS A 121 19.65 -33.75 -9.18
CA LYS A 121 18.32 -34.32 -9.45
C LYS A 121 17.70 -35.07 -8.25
N CYS A 122 16.38 -35.25 -8.37
CA CYS A 122 15.51 -36.37 -7.93
C CYS A 122 15.64 -36.94 -6.51
N GLY A 123 14.51 -36.89 -5.79
CA GLY A 123 14.14 -37.85 -4.74
C GLY A 123 12.62 -37.86 -4.57
N VAL A 124 11.96 -38.87 -5.15
CA VAL A 124 10.54 -39.19 -4.97
C VAL A 124 10.37 -39.91 -3.64
N VAL A 125 9.41 -39.53 -2.79
CA VAL A 125 8.61 -40.46 -1.98
C VAL A 125 7.20 -39.90 -1.78
N ALA A 126 6.21 -40.76 -2.00
CA ALA A 126 4.78 -40.52 -1.91
C ALA A 126 4.21 -40.76 -0.50
N GLY A 127 3.00 -40.25 -0.24
CA GLY A 127 2.03 -40.94 0.61
C GLY A 127 1.20 -40.05 1.55
N GLY A 128 -0.13 -40.06 1.37
CA GLY A 128 -1.09 -39.64 2.41
C GLY A 128 -2.47 -39.27 1.85
N LYS A 129 -3.48 -40.12 2.07
CA LYS A 129 -4.88 -39.97 1.62
C LYS A 129 -5.81 -39.38 2.70
N HIS A 130 -6.97 -38.89 2.22
CA HIS A 130 -8.29 -38.72 2.86
C HIS A 130 -8.49 -37.37 3.59
N THR A 131 -9.61 -36.64 3.46
CA THR A 131 -11.03 -37.00 3.28
C THR A 131 -11.79 -35.90 2.50
N ALA A 132 -12.86 -36.28 1.80
CA ALA A 132 -13.74 -35.36 1.08
C ALA A 132 -14.69 -34.62 2.05
N LYS A 133 -14.83 -33.30 1.86
CA LYS A 133 -15.92 -32.49 2.42
C LYS A 133 -16.60 -31.68 1.31
N GLU A 134 -17.84 -31.33 1.61
CA GLU A 134 -18.95 -31.00 0.72
C GLU A 134 -18.73 -29.83 -0.25
N ALA A 135 -19.25 -30.01 -1.46
CA ALA A 135 -19.15 -29.08 -2.57
C ALA A 135 -20.14 -27.92 -2.39
N GLY A 136 -19.63 -26.75 -2.00
CA GLY A 136 -20.41 -25.51 -1.93
C GLY A 136 -19.58 -24.25 -1.78
N ASP A 137 -18.51 -24.28 -0.97
CA ASP A 137 -17.71 -23.08 -0.63
C ASP A 137 -16.22 -23.18 -1.01
N ASP A 138 -15.75 -24.30 -1.57
CA ASP A 138 -14.31 -24.63 -1.62
C ASP A 138 -13.57 -24.19 -2.91
N VAL A 139 -14.26 -23.52 -3.84
CA VAL A 139 -13.64 -23.16 -5.15
C VAL A 139 -12.59 -22.07 -4.97
N LEU A 140 -12.84 -21.07 -4.12
CA LEU A 140 -11.93 -19.93 -3.94
C LEU A 140 -10.77 -20.23 -2.98
N SER A 141 -10.95 -21.15 -2.03
CA SER A 141 -9.90 -21.71 -1.18
C SER A 141 -8.93 -22.61 -1.94
N GLY A 142 -9.37 -23.19 -3.06
CA GLY A 142 -8.53 -23.98 -3.97
C GLY A 142 -7.74 -23.16 -5.01
N LEU A 143 -8.08 -21.89 -5.25
CA LEU A 143 -7.32 -21.03 -6.15
C LEU A 143 -6.00 -20.62 -5.51
N GLU A 144 -4.92 -20.61 -6.29
CA GLU A 144 -3.67 -20.04 -5.80
C GLU A 144 -3.87 -18.56 -5.50
N LEU A 145 -3.27 -18.04 -4.43
CA LEU A 145 -3.36 -16.63 -4.06
C LEU A 145 -2.82 -15.71 -5.18
N SER A 146 -1.91 -16.21 -6.03
CA SER A 146 -1.43 -15.56 -7.27
C SER A 146 -2.52 -15.34 -8.31
N GLU A 147 -3.58 -16.17 -8.32
CA GLU A 147 -4.71 -16.03 -9.24
C GLU A 147 -5.69 -14.95 -8.77
N ARG A 148 -5.74 -14.70 -7.44
CA ARG A 148 -6.64 -13.72 -6.82
C ARG A 148 -5.99 -12.36 -6.62
N VAL A 149 -4.68 -12.30 -6.37
CA VAL A 149 -3.95 -11.07 -6.04
C VAL A 149 -3.05 -10.64 -7.20
N THR A 150 -3.22 -9.39 -7.65
CA THR A 150 -2.36 -8.81 -8.71
C THR A 150 -1.81 -7.46 -8.32
N PHE A 151 -0.58 -7.15 -8.76
CA PHE A 151 0.09 -5.87 -8.49
C PHE A 151 0.43 -5.12 -9.76
N LYS A 152 0.16 -3.81 -9.79
CA LYS A 152 0.37 -2.95 -10.97
C LYS A 152 1.11 -1.66 -10.63
N THR A 153 2.12 -1.34 -11.45
CA THR A 153 2.80 -0.04 -11.42
C THR A 153 1.97 0.98 -12.18
N GLN A 154 1.44 1.98 -11.48
CA GLN A 154 0.69 3.05 -12.11
C GLN A 154 0.49 4.24 -11.18
N ASN A 155 0.45 5.46 -11.74
CA ASN A 155 -0.18 6.58 -11.06
C ASN A 155 -1.70 6.43 -11.14
N TYR A 156 -2.34 6.16 -10.01
CA TYR A 156 -3.78 5.94 -9.96
C TYR A 156 -4.61 7.09 -10.57
N LEU A 157 -4.14 8.34 -10.53
CA LEU A 157 -4.87 9.48 -11.10
C LEU A 157 -4.88 9.55 -12.63
N ASP A 158 -3.98 8.83 -13.28
CA ASP A 158 -3.76 8.89 -14.74
C ASP A 158 -4.41 7.71 -15.48
N VAL A 159 -4.80 6.66 -14.75
CA VAL A 159 -5.38 5.46 -15.35
C VAL A 159 -6.88 5.62 -15.59
N TYR A 160 -7.38 4.98 -16.65
CA TYR A 160 -8.80 4.87 -16.94
C TYR A 160 -9.59 4.36 -15.73
N CYS A 161 -10.76 4.96 -15.53
CA CYS A 161 -11.70 4.65 -14.47
C CYS A 161 -12.83 3.81 -15.07
N LYS A 162 -12.86 2.51 -14.80
CA LYS A 162 -14.00 1.66 -15.14
C LYS A 162 -15.03 1.74 -14.00
N PRO A 163 -16.23 2.30 -14.22
CA PRO A 163 -17.23 2.44 -13.16
C PRO A 163 -17.68 1.08 -12.62
N GLY A 164 -18.00 1.00 -11.33
CA GLY A 164 -18.57 -0.21 -10.73
C GLY A 164 -17.70 -1.46 -10.85
N THR A 165 -16.39 -1.30 -10.68
CA THR A 165 -15.40 -2.39 -10.78
C THR A 165 -15.11 -3.05 -9.45
N TYR A 166 -15.20 -2.31 -8.34
CA TYR A 166 -14.78 -2.80 -7.02
C TYR A 166 -15.92 -2.72 -6.01
N ASP A 167 -15.94 -3.68 -5.09
CA ASP A 167 -16.83 -3.67 -3.93
C ASP A 167 -16.17 -2.94 -2.75
N THR A 168 -14.85 -3.05 -2.62
CA THR A 168 -14.06 -2.40 -1.58
C THR A 168 -12.83 -1.73 -2.17
N ILE A 169 -12.61 -0.46 -1.84
CA ILE A 169 -11.39 0.27 -2.20
C ILE A 169 -10.69 0.72 -0.92
N LEU A 170 -9.41 0.39 -0.79
CA LEU A 170 -8.55 0.73 0.33
C LEU A 170 -7.69 1.94 -0.04
N CYS A 171 -7.70 2.94 0.82
CA CYS A 171 -6.95 4.18 0.71
C CYS A 171 -6.19 4.41 2.01
N LEU A 172 -5.22 3.54 2.28
CA LEU A 172 -4.53 3.51 3.56
C LEU A 172 -3.28 4.37 3.53
N SER A 173 -3.24 5.48 4.27
CA SER A 173 -2.06 6.35 4.34
C SER A 173 -1.57 6.87 2.98
N ILE A 174 -2.48 7.13 2.04
CA ILE A 174 -2.13 7.62 0.70
C ILE A 174 -2.63 9.05 0.42
N SER A 175 -3.69 9.49 1.10
CA SER A 175 -4.36 10.77 0.83
C SER A 175 -3.43 11.97 0.93
N LYS A 176 -2.56 12.04 1.94
CA LYS A 176 -1.55 13.10 2.05
C LYS A 176 -0.64 13.20 0.84
N TRP A 177 -0.18 12.07 0.32
CA TRP A 177 0.79 12.06 -0.79
C TRP A 177 0.14 12.50 -2.08
N ILE A 178 -1.11 12.10 -2.29
CA ILE A 178 -1.94 12.61 -3.39
C ILE A 178 -2.13 14.12 -3.24
N HIS A 179 -2.50 14.56 -2.04
CA HIS A 179 -2.81 15.95 -1.75
C HIS A 179 -1.61 16.89 -1.89
N LEU A 180 -0.44 16.46 -1.43
CA LEU A 180 0.80 17.23 -1.59
C LEU A 180 1.25 17.29 -3.07
N ASN A 181 1.09 16.22 -3.85
CA ASN A 181 1.59 16.18 -5.23
C ASN A 181 0.62 16.77 -6.26
N TRP A 182 -0.69 16.70 -6.04
CA TRP A 182 -1.71 17.17 -6.98
C TRP A 182 -2.69 18.21 -6.39
N GLY A 183 -2.49 18.67 -5.16
CA GLY A 183 -3.30 19.72 -4.55
C GLY A 183 -4.75 19.29 -4.26
N ASP A 184 -5.59 20.27 -3.90
CA ASP A 184 -7.01 20.04 -3.60
C ASP A 184 -7.76 19.46 -4.81
N GLU A 185 -7.45 19.92 -6.03
CA GLU A 185 -8.07 19.41 -7.26
C GLU A 185 -7.73 17.94 -7.49
N GLY A 186 -6.47 17.56 -7.33
CA GLY A 186 -6.04 16.17 -7.45
C GLY A 186 -6.68 15.26 -6.42
N LEU A 187 -6.82 15.74 -5.18
CA LEU A 187 -7.49 14.99 -4.11
C LEU A 187 -9.00 14.85 -4.35
N LEU A 188 -9.67 15.89 -4.85
CA LEU A 188 -11.09 15.79 -5.23
C LEU A 188 -11.29 14.86 -6.43
N LYS A 189 -10.42 14.94 -7.44
CA LYS A 189 -10.41 14.00 -8.57
C LYS A 189 -10.19 12.56 -8.10
N PHE A 190 -9.28 12.37 -7.14
CA PHE A 190 -9.04 11.08 -6.51
C PHE A 190 -10.31 10.50 -5.87
N PHE A 191 -10.95 11.25 -4.97
CA PHE A 191 -12.15 10.76 -4.27
C PHE A 191 -13.32 10.52 -5.23
N ALA A 192 -13.53 11.40 -6.21
CA ALA A 192 -14.55 11.21 -7.24
C ALA A 192 -14.30 9.95 -8.08
N LYS A 193 -13.03 9.66 -8.41
CA LYS A 193 -12.64 8.44 -9.12
C LYS A 193 -12.92 7.19 -8.28
N VAL A 194 -12.50 7.18 -7.00
CA VAL A 194 -12.78 6.09 -6.06
C VAL A 194 -14.28 5.82 -5.98
N PHE A 195 -15.09 6.87 -5.78
CA PHE A 195 -16.55 6.73 -5.72
C PHE A 195 -17.11 6.15 -7.02
N LYS A 196 -16.63 6.58 -8.19
CA LYS A 196 -17.09 6.07 -9.50
C LYS A 196 -16.74 4.59 -9.70
N GLU A 197 -15.55 4.15 -9.27
CA GLU A 197 -15.12 2.76 -9.40
C GLU A 197 -15.81 1.80 -8.43
N LEU A 198 -16.36 2.30 -7.32
CA LEU A 198 -17.19 1.49 -6.41
C LEU A 198 -18.52 1.10 -7.04
N ARG A 199 -18.94 -0.16 -6.84
CA ARG A 199 -20.31 -0.63 -7.14
C ARG A 199 -21.33 0.01 -6.19
N PRO A 200 -22.63 0.02 -6.54
CA PRO A 200 -23.68 0.33 -5.57
C PRO A 200 -23.54 -0.56 -4.32
N GLY A 201 -23.59 0.04 -3.12
CA GLY A 201 -23.33 -0.68 -1.86
C GLY A 201 -21.84 -0.98 -1.59
N GLY A 202 -20.93 -0.53 -2.46
CA GLY A 202 -19.50 -0.62 -2.24
C GLY A 202 -19.01 0.34 -1.16
N ARG A 203 -17.78 0.11 -0.69
CA ARG A 203 -17.22 0.81 0.46
C ARG A 203 -15.79 1.29 0.21
N LEU A 204 -15.48 2.48 0.72
CA LEU A 204 -14.13 3.04 0.77
C LEU A 204 -13.61 2.91 2.20
N VAL A 205 -12.47 2.23 2.38
CA VAL A 205 -11.72 2.21 3.64
C VAL A 205 -10.62 3.26 3.57
N LEU A 206 -10.70 4.30 4.40
CA LEU A 206 -9.82 5.47 4.35
C LEU A 206 -9.07 5.64 5.67
N GLU A 207 -7.75 5.66 5.59
CA GLU A 207 -6.87 6.04 6.71
C GLU A 207 -6.16 7.36 6.36
N PRO A 208 -6.75 8.53 6.69
CA PRO A 208 -6.15 9.81 6.37
C PRO A 208 -4.98 10.11 7.32
N GLN A 209 -3.91 10.71 6.79
CA GLN A 209 -2.86 11.24 7.67
C GLN A 209 -3.24 12.60 8.22
N PRO A 210 -2.88 12.90 9.48
CA PRO A 210 -3.23 14.16 10.11
C PRO A 210 -2.43 15.32 9.51
N TRP A 211 -2.98 16.53 9.60
CA TRP A 211 -2.44 17.74 8.97
C TRP A 211 -1.00 18.06 9.43
N GLU A 212 -0.67 17.82 10.70
CA GLU A 212 0.66 18.03 11.29
C GLU A 212 1.74 17.25 10.52
N SER A 213 1.37 16.10 9.95
CA SER A 213 2.28 15.26 9.18
C SER A 213 2.60 15.82 7.78
N TYR A 214 1.78 16.72 7.25
CA TYR A 214 2.01 17.41 5.97
C TYR A 214 3.18 18.37 6.09
N SER A 215 3.23 19.14 7.18
CA SER A 215 4.30 20.09 7.44
C SER A 215 5.68 19.44 7.36
N LYS A 216 5.84 18.22 7.88
CA LYS A 216 7.10 17.47 7.85
C LYS A 216 7.54 17.04 6.45
N LYS A 217 6.61 16.97 5.49
CA LYS A 217 6.84 16.46 4.13
C LYS A 217 6.60 17.50 3.02
N ARG A 218 6.17 18.72 3.36
CA ARG A 218 5.90 19.80 2.39
C ARG A 218 7.08 20.26 1.53
N ARG A 219 8.32 19.87 1.85
CA ARG A 219 9.54 20.31 1.14
C ARG A 219 10.27 19.16 0.43
N VAL A 220 9.61 18.00 0.26
CA VAL A 220 10.23 16.86 -0.46
C VAL A 220 10.39 17.12 -1.96
N SER A 221 9.64 18.09 -2.50
CA SER A 221 9.81 18.59 -3.87
C SER A 221 9.26 20.01 -3.98
N GLU A 222 9.61 20.72 -5.06
CA GLU A 222 9.07 22.05 -5.35
C GLU A 222 7.54 22.03 -5.56
N VAL A 223 7.02 20.96 -6.15
CA VAL A 223 5.58 20.75 -6.35
C VAL A 223 4.86 20.64 -5.01
N THR A 224 5.36 19.78 -4.11
CA THR A 224 4.76 19.61 -2.77
C THR A 224 4.80 20.89 -1.95
N ARG A 225 5.85 21.71 -2.12
CA ARG A 225 5.99 23.02 -1.46
C ARG A 225 4.95 24.01 -1.94
N LYS A 226 4.79 24.15 -3.26
CA LYS A 226 3.78 25.04 -3.87
C LYS A 226 2.37 24.62 -3.52
N ASN A 227 2.06 23.33 -3.63
CA ASN A 227 0.74 22.81 -3.32
C ASN A 227 0.40 23.00 -1.85
N PHE A 228 1.31 22.68 -0.92
CA PHE A 228 1.06 22.86 0.52
C PHE A 228 0.62 24.28 0.88
N GLN A 229 1.19 25.30 0.23
CA GLN A 229 0.80 26.71 0.44
C GLN A 229 -0.61 27.03 -0.07
N ARG A 230 -1.14 26.23 -0.99
CA ARG A 230 -2.43 26.43 -1.66
C ARG A 230 -3.53 25.51 -1.13
N ILE A 231 -3.19 24.45 -0.38
CA ILE A 231 -4.17 23.54 0.22
C ILE A 231 -5.11 24.32 1.13
N LYS A 232 -6.41 24.29 0.81
CA LYS A 232 -7.50 24.82 1.64
C LYS A 232 -8.26 23.69 2.32
N LEU A 233 -8.43 22.58 1.59
CA LEU A 233 -9.09 21.37 2.06
C LEU A 233 -8.21 20.68 3.12
N ARG A 234 -8.68 20.48 4.35
CA ARG A 234 -7.90 19.76 5.39
C ARG A 234 -8.42 18.34 5.62
N PRO A 235 -7.60 17.42 6.15
CA PRO A 235 -8.04 16.06 6.52
C PRO A 235 -9.32 16.03 7.36
N ASP A 236 -9.47 16.98 8.29
CA ASP A 236 -10.65 17.09 9.16
C ASP A 236 -11.94 17.42 8.39
N ASN A 237 -11.82 17.92 7.16
CA ASN A 237 -12.95 18.17 6.26
C ASN A 237 -13.27 16.96 5.37
N PHE A 238 -12.45 15.90 5.37
CA PHE A 238 -12.70 14.74 4.50
C PHE A 238 -14.07 14.10 4.72
N PRO A 239 -14.58 13.94 5.96
CA PRO A 239 -15.91 13.40 6.17
C PRO A 239 -17.00 14.15 5.41
N SER A 240 -17.12 15.47 5.59
CA SER A 240 -18.13 16.28 4.90
C SER A 240 -17.92 16.32 3.40
N ILE A 241 -16.68 16.34 2.92
CA ILE A 241 -16.40 16.34 1.48
C ILE A 241 -16.83 15.02 0.84
N LEU A 242 -16.52 13.90 1.47
CA LEU A 242 -16.86 12.58 0.96
C LEU A 242 -18.38 12.36 0.96
N THR A 243 -19.09 12.83 1.99
CA THR A 243 -20.54 12.67 2.06
C THR A 243 -21.31 13.69 1.23
N GLU A 244 -21.04 14.99 1.40
CA GLU A 244 -21.84 16.07 0.81
C GLU A 244 -21.45 16.39 -0.64
N LYS A 245 -20.16 16.26 -0.99
CA LYS A 245 -19.65 16.66 -2.31
C LYS A 245 -19.38 15.48 -3.25
N ILE A 246 -18.83 14.39 -2.74
CA ILE A 246 -18.51 13.21 -3.55
C ILE A 246 -19.72 12.28 -3.70
N GLY A 247 -20.52 12.13 -2.64
CA GLY A 247 -21.80 11.42 -2.67
C GLY A 247 -21.83 10.09 -1.91
N PHE A 248 -20.88 9.83 -1.00
CA PHE A 248 -21.03 8.72 -0.05
C PHE A 248 -22.21 8.99 0.88
N LYS A 249 -23.02 7.97 1.19
CA LYS A 249 -24.25 8.13 1.98
C LYS A 249 -23.96 8.45 3.44
N PHE A 250 -23.04 7.71 4.04
CA PHE A 250 -22.62 7.86 5.42
C PHE A 250 -21.21 7.27 5.60
N TYR A 251 -20.62 7.51 6.77
CA TYR A 251 -19.35 6.93 7.16
C TYR A 251 -19.38 6.48 8.61
N GLU A 252 -18.49 5.56 8.94
CA GLU A 252 -18.25 5.05 10.28
C GLU A 252 -16.78 5.23 10.64
N GLU A 253 -16.49 5.61 11.88
CA GLU A 253 -15.15 5.54 12.45
C GLU A 253 -14.98 4.17 13.11
N ILE A 254 -14.13 3.33 12.54
CA ILE A 254 -13.92 1.93 12.97
C ILE A 254 -12.91 1.86 14.11
N SER A 255 -11.94 2.75 14.09
CA SER A 255 -10.92 2.88 15.13
C SER A 255 -10.48 4.33 15.17
N SER A 256 -10.40 4.91 16.38
CA SER A 256 -9.90 6.26 16.62
C SER A 256 -8.38 6.32 16.58
N GLU A 257 -7.72 5.32 17.17
CA GLU A 257 -6.28 5.14 17.15
C GLU A 257 -5.90 3.66 17.08
N LEU A 258 -5.44 3.21 15.91
CA LEU A 258 -4.83 1.89 15.82
C LEU A 258 -3.53 1.83 16.64
N PRO A 259 -3.27 0.73 17.37
CA PRO A 259 -2.01 0.53 18.08
C PRO A 259 -0.81 0.76 17.17
N SER A 260 0.21 1.45 17.70
CA SER A 260 1.51 1.54 17.04
C SER A 260 2.58 1.95 18.04
N ASP A 261 3.77 1.35 17.90
CA ASP A 261 5.00 1.75 18.58
C ASP A 261 5.39 3.21 18.32
N LYS A 262 4.84 3.82 17.25
CA LYS A 262 5.14 5.19 16.86
C LYS A 262 3.86 6.00 16.82
N SER A 263 3.81 7.04 17.65
CA SER A 263 2.68 7.98 17.75
C SER A 263 2.21 8.52 16.40
N GLY A 264 3.12 8.69 15.43
CA GLY A 264 2.79 9.15 14.07
C GLY A 264 1.94 8.20 13.23
N PHE A 265 1.70 6.96 13.66
CA PHE A 265 0.82 5.98 13.00
C PHE A 265 -0.46 5.66 13.78
N ARG A 266 -0.68 6.29 14.93
CA ARG A 266 -1.99 6.29 15.58
C ARG A 266 -2.90 7.19 14.77
N ARG A 267 -3.71 6.58 13.92
CA ARG A 267 -4.56 7.27 12.95
C ARG A 267 -5.94 6.64 12.95
N PRO A 268 -6.98 7.45 12.71
CA PRO A 268 -8.31 6.92 12.59
C PRO A 268 -8.45 6.12 11.29
N LEU A 269 -9.31 5.09 11.34
CA LEU A 269 -9.72 4.33 10.17
C LEU A 269 -11.22 4.55 9.95
N PHE A 270 -11.57 5.08 8.80
CA PHE A 270 -12.97 5.34 8.42
C PHE A 270 -13.42 4.38 7.33
N VAL A 271 -14.71 4.06 7.33
CA VAL A 271 -15.38 3.34 6.23
C VAL A 271 -16.52 4.21 5.71
N TYR A 272 -16.49 4.52 4.42
CA TYR A 272 -17.51 5.29 3.73
C TYR A 272 -18.34 4.37 2.83
N HIS A 273 -19.66 4.52 2.86
CA HIS A 273 -20.60 3.63 2.17
C HIS A 273 -21.28 4.34 0.99
N LYS A 274 -21.31 3.68 -0.18
CA LYS A 274 -21.90 4.22 -1.42
C LYS A 274 -23.39 3.91 -1.58
#